data_AF-C7E3G3-F1
#
_entry.id   AF-C7E3G3-F1
#
_cell.length_a   1.000
_cell.length_b   1.000
_cell.length_c   1.000
_cell.angle_alpha   90.00
_cell.angle_beta   90.00
_cell.angle_gamma   90.00
#
_symmetry.space_group_name_H-M   'P 1'
#
loop_
_entity.id
_entity.type
_entity.pdbx_description
1 polymer ?
#
loop_
_entity_poly.entity_id
_entity_poly.type
_entity_poly.pdbx_seq_one_letter_code
_entity_poly.pdbx_strand_id
1 'polypeptide(L)'
;MRNVQLYTDGSCSSHLKGKGLGGIGYILYFPDNQTLEQGSKGYYLSNNNRMELIAVLEGLKSLKKPHNVKIITDSQFVEAGIQKLLSSLELPKSEQDLWRKLSLLIQQHKISCSRSSSHPQIEQCHKLANKARETPTTYDLGIIQEVNLHQEIRQLEEKQKQLKRQVQMIQAQITILKSTLEIICENK
;
A
#
# COMPACT_ATOMS: atom_id res chain seq x y z
N MET A 1 -6.78 -27.90 -13.37
CA MET A 1 -7.08 -26.58 -12.77
C MET A 1 -8.57 -26.56 -12.44
N ARG A 2 -8.96 -26.08 -11.25
CA ARG A 2 -10.38 -25.90 -10.87
C ARG A 2 -10.78 -24.43 -10.93
N ASN A 3 -12.08 -24.16 -11.07
CA ASN A 3 -12.65 -22.82 -10.99
C ASN A 3 -12.90 -22.47 -9.52
N VAL A 4 -12.16 -21.49 -9.00
CA VAL A 4 -12.19 -21.07 -7.60
C VAL A 4 -12.72 -19.65 -7.53
N GLN A 5 -13.61 -19.37 -6.58
CA GLN A 5 -14.04 -18.01 -6.29
C GLN A 5 -13.30 -17.51 -5.05
N LEU A 6 -12.68 -16.33 -5.16
CA LEU A 6 -11.97 -15.68 -4.06
C LEU A 6 -12.73 -14.39 -3.71
N TYR A 7 -13.35 -14.37 -2.54
CA TYR A 7 -13.98 -13.20 -1.97
C TYR A 7 -13.01 -12.53 -1.02
N THR A 8 -12.93 -11.21 -1.06
CA THR A 8 -11.95 -10.45 -0.26
C THR A 8 -12.51 -9.12 0.20
N ASP A 9 -12.15 -8.73 1.42
CA ASP A 9 -12.38 -7.39 1.95
C ASP A 9 -11.23 -6.97 2.89
N GLY A 10 -11.01 -5.66 3.00
CA GLY A 10 -10.03 -5.02 3.86
C GLY A 10 -10.67 -3.88 4.65
N SER A 11 -10.29 -3.76 5.92
CA SER A 11 -10.79 -2.71 6.82
C SER A 11 -9.65 -2.00 7.50
N CYS A 12 -9.71 -0.68 7.62
CA CYS A 12 -8.75 0.12 8.35
C CYS A 12 -9.44 1.23 9.15
N SER A 13 -9.14 1.33 10.45
CA SER A 13 -9.58 2.46 11.28
C SER A 13 -8.61 3.62 11.05
N SER A 14 -8.83 4.38 9.99
CA SER A 14 -7.94 5.45 9.56
C SER A 14 -8.08 6.69 10.45
N HIS A 15 -7.14 6.90 11.38
CA HIS A 15 -7.08 8.09 12.23
C HIS A 15 -5.79 8.91 12.02
N LEU A 16 -4.64 8.25 11.89
CA LEU A 16 -3.33 8.90 11.77
C LEU A 16 -3.00 9.18 10.30
N LYS A 17 -3.54 10.28 9.75
CA LYS A 17 -3.33 10.69 8.33
C LYS A 17 -3.64 9.57 7.33
N GLY A 18 -4.80 8.93 7.49
CA GLY A 18 -5.23 7.82 6.62
C GLY A 18 -4.64 6.46 6.98
N LYS A 19 -3.85 6.36 8.07
CA LYS A 19 -3.27 5.11 8.56
C LYS A 19 -3.83 4.73 9.94
N GLY A 20 -3.86 3.45 10.27
CA GLY A 20 -4.29 2.97 11.58
C GLY A 20 -4.34 1.45 11.67
N LEU A 21 -5.07 0.91 12.65
CA LEU A 21 -5.25 -0.54 12.76
C LEU A 21 -5.95 -1.05 11.50
N GLY A 22 -5.39 -2.10 10.91
CA GLY A 22 -5.91 -2.74 9.70
C GLY A 22 -6.36 -4.16 9.97
N GLY A 23 -7.27 -4.67 9.15
CA GLY A 23 -7.65 -6.07 9.14
C GLY A 23 -8.02 -6.52 7.73
N ILE A 24 -7.78 -7.78 7.43
CA ILE A 24 -8.15 -8.42 6.17
C ILE A 24 -9.08 -9.60 6.42
N GLY A 25 -9.92 -9.89 5.44
CA GLY A 25 -10.71 -11.12 5.37
C GLY A 25 -10.72 -11.66 3.96
N TYR A 26 -10.57 -12.98 3.80
CA TYR A 26 -10.77 -13.64 2.53
C TYR A 26 -11.49 -14.97 2.71
N ILE A 27 -12.23 -15.37 1.67
CA ILE A 27 -12.92 -16.66 1.59
C ILE A 27 -12.73 -17.23 0.19
N LEU A 28 -12.29 -18.49 0.13
CA LEU A 28 -12.16 -19.28 -1.09
C LEU A 28 -13.26 -20.33 -1.14
N TYR A 29 -13.93 -20.39 -2.29
CA TYR A 29 -14.89 -21.44 -2.63
C TYR A 29 -14.37 -22.26 -3.80
N PHE A 30 -14.25 -23.56 -3.56
CA PHE A 30 -14.01 -24.55 -4.60
C PHE A 30 -15.35 -25.03 -5.21
N PRO A 31 -15.36 -25.46 -6.48
CA PRO A 31 -16.60 -25.72 -7.22
C PRO A 31 -17.34 -26.98 -6.74
N ASP A 32 -16.73 -27.77 -5.84
CA ASP A 32 -17.36 -28.89 -5.17
C ASP A 32 -18.28 -28.45 -4.00
N ASN A 33 -18.32 -27.16 -3.64
CA ASN A 33 -19.04 -26.61 -2.48
C ASN A 33 -18.69 -27.29 -1.14
N GLN A 34 -17.66 -28.13 -1.11
CA GLN A 34 -17.28 -28.93 0.05
C GLN A 34 -16.05 -28.36 0.75
N THR A 35 -15.24 -27.54 0.06
CA THR A 35 -14.05 -26.93 0.63
C THR A 35 -14.19 -25.42 0.68
N LEU A 36 -14.39 -24.90 1.90
CA LEU A 36 -14.28 -23.48 2.24
C LEU A 36 -12.94 -23.28 2.94
N GLU A 37 -12.04 -22.52 2.32
CA GLU A 37 -10.89 -21.98 3.04
C GLU A 37 -11.15 -20.50 3.32
N GLN A 38 -10.99 -20.07 4.56
CA GLN A 38 -11.12 -18.67 4.92
C GLN A 38 -9.97 -18.26 5.83
N GLY A 39 -9.58 -17.00 5.74
CA GLY A 39 -8.53 -16.44 6.57
C GLY A 39 -8.83 -15.00 6.94
N SER A 40 -8.25 -14.58 8.05
CA SER A 40 -8.29 -13.19 8.50
C SER A 40 -7.01 -12.87 9.25
N LYS A 41 -6.59 -11.60 9.20
CA LYS A 41 -5.38 -11.16 9.88
C LYS A 41 -5.44 -9.68 10.22
N GLY A 42 -5.01 -9.32 11.42
CA GLY A 42 -4.99 -7.94 11.91
C GLY A 42 -3.59 -7.34 11.89
N TYR A 43 -3.50 -6.06 11.54
CA TYR A 43 -2.28 -5.30 11.34
C TYR A 43 -2.23 -4.08 12.26
N TYR A 44 -1.14 -3.89 13.00
CA TYR A 44 -0.98 -2.76 13.93
C TYR A 44 -0.96 -1.39 13.25
N LEU A 45 -0.52 -1.33 11.99
CA LEU A 45 -0.51 -0.11 11.20
C LEU A 45 -0.65 -0.48 9.74
N SER A 46 -1.66 0.04 9.06
CA SER A 46 -1.87 -0.08 7.62
C SER A 46 -2.78 1.06 7.11
N ASN A 47 -3.23 0.98 5.86
CA ASN A 47 -4.24 1.84 5.25
C ASN A 47 -5.29 0.96 4.53
N ASN A 48 -6.42 1.54 4.10
CA ASN A 48 -7.50 0.75 3.51
C ASN A 48 -7.08 0.00 2.24
N ASN A 49 -6.50 0.72 1.27
CA ASN A 49 -6.05 0.15 0.00
C ASN A 49 -5.07 -1.02 0.18
N ARG A 50 -4.16 -0.92 1.15
CA ARG A 50 -3.22 -2.00 1.47
C ARG A 50 -3.93 -3.20 2.06
N MET A 51 -4.90 -3.00 2.95
CA MET A 51 -5.69 -4.11 3.52
C MET A 51 -6.48 -4.84 2.44
N GLU A 52 -7.10 -4.11 1.51
CA GLU A 52 -7.81 -4.69 0.37
C GLU A 52 -6.86 -5.53 -0.51
N LEU A 53 -5.67 -5.02 -0.83
CA LEU A 53 -4.67 -5.76 -1.62
C LEU A 53 -4.08 -6.98 -0.88
N ILE A 54 -3.81 -6.83 0.41
CA ILE A 54 -3.27 -7.91 1.23
C ILE A 54 -4.31 -9.02 1.37
N ALA A 55 -5.60 -8.72 1.46
CA ALA A 55 -6.67 -9.72 1.45
C ALA A 55 -6.62 -10.61 0.19
N VAL A 56 -6.48 -9.99 -0.99
CA VAL A 56 -6.28 -10.72 -2.26
C VAL A 56 -5.00 -11.53 -2.25
N LEU A 57 -3.90 -10.93 -1.78
CA LEU A 57 -2.60 -11.57 -1.75
C LEU A 57 -2.60 -12.83 -0.88
N GLU A 58 -3.14 -12.76 0.34
CA GLU A 58 -3.21 -13.90 1.27
C GLU A 58 -4.19 -14.97 0.75
N GLY A 59 -5.31 -14.55 0.17
CA GLY A 59 -6.24 -15.47 -0.51
C GLY A 59 -5.57 -16.25 -1.64
N LEU A 60 -4.84 -15.59 -2.53
CA LEU A 60 -4.11 -16.27 -3.62
C LEU A 60 -2.97 -17.15 -3.10
N LYS A 61 -2.20 -16.70 -2.10
CA LYS A 61 -1.09 -17.50 -1.52
C LYS A 61 -1.54 -18.82 -0.91
N SER A 62 -2.77 -18.88 -0.40
CA SER A 62 -3.30 -20.11 0.18
C SER A 62 -3.52 -21.22 -0.86
N LEU A 63 -3.62 -20.86 -2.14
CA LEU A 63 -3.74 -21.82 -3.25
C LEU A 63 -2.40 -22.51 -3.54
N LYS A 64 -2.28 -23.78 -3.15
CA LYS A 64 -1.06 -24.60 -3.31
C LYS A 64 -0.72 -25.00 -4.75
N LYS A 65 -1.61 -24.75 -5.72
CA LYS A 65 -1.47 -25.14 -7.14
C LYS A 65 -2.12 -24.09 -8.05
N PRO A 66 -1.77 -24.02 -9.34
CA PRO A 66 -2.47 -23.19 -10.33
C PRO A 66 -3.96 -23.52 -10.46
N HIS A 67 -4.79 -22.47 -10.53
CA HIS A 67 -6.26 -22.53 -10.61
C HIS A 67 -6.79 -21.43 -11.53
N ASN A 68 -8.05 -21.57 -11.97
CA ASN A 68 -8.80 -20.47 -12.56
C ASN A 68 -9.51 -19.75 -11.42
N VAL A 69 -9.10 -18.52 -11.09
CA VAL A 69 -9.59 -17.81 -9.90
C VAL A 69 -10.40 -16.59 -10.33
N LYS A 70 -11.65 -16.52 -9.89
CA LYS A 70 -12.49 -15.33 -10.00
C LYS A 70 -12.43 -14.57 -8.68
N ILE A 71 -11.77 -13.42 -8.69
CA ILE A 71 -11.69 -12.51 -7.55
C ILE A 71 -12.95 -11.65 -7.53
N ILE A 72 -13.59 -11.58 -6.36
CA ILE A 72 -14.83 -10.85 -6.12
C ILE A 72 -14.61 -9.97 -4.89
N THR A 73 -14.68 -8.65 -5.10
CA THR A 73 -14.42 -7.63 -4.08
C THR A 73 -15.37 -6.47 -4.31
N ASP A 74 -15.60 -5.63 -3.31
CA ASP A 74 -16.28 -4.33 -3.46
C ASP A 74 -15.29 -3.19 -3.79
N SER A 75 -13.99 -3.42 -3.66
CA SER A 75 -12.94 -2.44 -3.94
C SER A 75 -12.76 -2.15 -5.43
N GLN A 76 -13.07 -0.90 -5.80
CA GLN A 76 -12.73 -0.35 -7.12
C GLN A 76 -11.21 -0.27 -7.33
N PHE A 77 -10.44 -0.03 -6.26
CA PHE A 77 -8.99 0.08 -6.34
C PHE A 77 -8.36 -1.25 -6.75
N VAL A 78 -8.81 -2.35 -6.15
CA VAL A 78 -8.36 -3.72 -6.48
C VAL A 78 -8.78 -4.09 -7.91
N GLU A 79 -10.06 -3.90 -8.27
CA GLU A 79 -10.57 -4.22 -9.61
C GLU A 79 -9.77 -3.50 -10.70
N ALA A 80 -9.62 -2.19 -10.59
CA ALA A 80 -8.91 -1.38 -11.58
C ALA A 80 -7.42 -1.76 -11.67
N GLY A 81 -6.77 -2.03 -10.53
CA GLY A 81 -5.36 -2.43 -10.51
C GLY A 81 -5.12 -3.81 -11.10
N ILE A 82 -5.97 -4.79 -10.80
CA ILE A 82 -5.90 -6.12 -11.42
C ILE A 82 -6.17 -6.04 -12.92
N GLN A 83 -7.19 -5.29 -13.35
CA GLN A 83 -7.49 -5.11 -14.76
C GLN A 83 -6.31 -4.47 -15.51
N LYS A 84 -5.66 -3.48 -14.90
CA LYS A 84 -4.44 -2.87 -15.46
C LYS A 84 -3.30 -3.88 -15.61
N LEU A 85 -3.06 -4.70 -14.58
CA LEU A 85 -2.03 -5.75 -14.65
C LEU A 85 -2.32 -6.77 -15.75
N LEU A 86 -3.58 -7.18 -15.91
CA LEU A 86 -3.98 -8.15 -16.91
C LEU A 86 -3.91 -7.60 -18.34
N SER A 87 -4.12 -6.29 -18.53
CA SER A 87 -4.14 -5.68 -19.87
C SER A 87 -2.78 -5.18 -20.36
N SER A 88 -1.95 -4.61 -19.49
CA SER A 88 -0.69 -3.97 -19.89
C SER A 88 0.55 -4.46 -19.15
N LEU A 89 0.41 -5.39 -18.19
CA LEU A 89 1.49 -5.85 -17.30
C LEU A 89 2.17 -4.72 -16.49
N GLU A 90 1.61 -3.51 -16.51
CA GLU A 90 2.12 -2.38 -15.76
C GLU A 90 1.65 -2.39 -14.31
N LEU A 91 2.60 -2.23 -13.40
CA LEU A 91 2.30 -2.06 -11.98
C LEU A 91 1.62 -0.69 -11.75
N PRO A 92 0.54 -0.63 -10.95
CA PRO A 92 0.01 0.63 -10.46
C PRO A 92 1.07 1.44 -9.70
N LYS A 93 0.94 2.77 -9.71
CA LYS A 93 1.96 3.67 -9.14
C LYS A 93 2.04 3.60 -7.62
N SER A 94 0.92 3.45 -6.93
CA SER A 94 0.82 3.30 -5.47
C SER A 94 0.93 1.83 -5.06
N GLU A 95 1.33 1.56 -3.82
CA GLU A 95 1.39 0.21 -3.23
C GLU A 95 2.19 -0.82 -4.07
N GLN A 96 3.27 -0.36 -4.73
CA GLN A 96 4.05 -1.17 -5.67
C GLN A 96 4.64 -2.43 -5.05
N ASP A 97 4.96 -2.40 -3.75
CA ASP A 97 5.48 -3.56 -3.03
C ASP A 97 4.46 -4.71 -2.98
N LEU A 98 3.17 -4.39 -2.85
CA LEU A 98 2.08 -5.37 -2.89
C LEU A 98 1.75 -5.79 -4.32
N TRP A 99 1.68 -4.83 -5.25
CA TRP A 99 1.40 -5.15 -6.65
C TRP A 99 2.46 -6.03 -7.30
N ARG A 100 3.75 -5.86 -6.95
CA ARG A 100 4.83 -6.76 -7.39
C ARG A 100 4.63 -8.18 -6.89
N LYS A 101 4.15 -8.37 -5.66
CA LYS A 101 3.87 -9.71 -5.12
C LYS A 101 2.63 -10.31 -5.78
N LEU A 102 1.58 -9.51 -5.99
CA LEU A 102 0.36 -9.93 -6.67
C LEU A 102 0.62 -10.30 -8.13
N SER A 103 1.46 -9.56 -8.86
CA SER A 103 1.72 -9.85 -10.27
C SER A 103 2.32 -11.25 -10.48
N LEU A 104 3.19 -11.71 -9.55
CA LEU A 104 3.73 -13.06 -9.58
C LEU A 104 2.64 -14.12 -9.41
N LEU A 105 1.70 -13.93 -8.48
CA LEU A 105 0.59 -14.86 -8.29
C LEU A 105 -0.40 -14.80 -9.45
N ILE A 106 -0.66 -13.61 -9.99
CA ILE A 106 -1.54 -13.43 -11.16
C ILE A 106 -0.97 -14.14 -12.39
N GLN A 107 0.34 -14.26 -12.53
CA GLN A 107 0.96 -15.05 -13.60
C GLN A 107 0.85 -16.56 -13.37
N GLN A 108 0.79 -17.01 -12.11
CA GLN A 108 0.64 -18.43 -11.75
C GLN A 108 -0.79 -18.96 -11.90
N HIS A 109 -1.79 -18.09 -11.76
CA HIS A 109 -3.22 -18.43 -11.84
C HIS A 109 -3.86 -17.83 -13.10
N LYS A 110 -4.96 -18.43 -13.58
CA LYS A 110 -5.80 -17.76 -14.57
C LYS A 110 -6.81 -16.87 -13.85
N ILE A 111 -6.54 -15.58 -13.79
CA ILE A 111 -7.29 -14.62 -12.96
C ILE A 111 -8.37 -13.90 -13.78
N SER A 112 -9.54 -13.73 -13.18
CA SER A 112 -10.51 -12.68 -13.52
C SER A 112 -10.91 -11.94 -12.26
N CYS A 113 -11.29 -10.67 -12.39
CA CYS A 113 -11.74 -9.85 -11.26
C CYS A 113 -13.07 -9.19 -11.62
N SER A 114 -13.99 -9.13 -10.66
CA SER A 114 -15.25 -8.42 -10.80
C SER A 114 -15.61 -7.72 -9.51
N ARG A 115 -16.01 -6.46 -9.59
CA ARG A 115 -16.52 -5.73 -8.44
C ARG A 115 -17.99 -6.05 -8.19
N SER A 116 -18.35 -6.27 -6.92
CA SER A 116 -19.73 -6.39 -6.46
C SER A 116 -19.92 -5.61 -5.17
N SER A 117 -20.86 -4.68 -5.15
CA SER A 117 -21.16 -3.88 -3.94
C SER A 117 -21.98 -4.63 -2.90
N SER A 118 -22.59 -5.75 -3.27
CA SER A 118 -23.41 -6.58 -2.37
C SER A 118 -23.22 -8.05 -2.70
N HIS A 119 -22.74 -8.81 -1.73
CA HIS A 119 -22.59 -10.27 -1.82
C HIS A 119 -22.44 -10.84 -0.40
N PRO A 120 -23.15 -11.93 -0.02
CA PRO A 120 -23.08 -12.49 1.34
C PRO A 120 -21.65 -12.83 1.79
N GLN A 121 -20.85 -13.38 0.88
CA GLN A 121 -19.45 -13.71 1.13
C GLN A 121 -18.56 -12.48 1.30
N ILE A 122 -18.84 -11.36 0.61
CA ILE A 122 -18.11 -10.09 0.85
C ILE A 122 -18.47 -9.57 2.25
N GLU A 123 -19.75 -9.59 2.63
CA GLU A 123 -20.17 -9.18 3.99
C GLU A 123 -19.51 -10.06 5.08
N GLN A 124 -19.33 -11.35 4.81
CA GLN A 124 -18.58 -12.24 5.70
C GLN A 124 -17.09 -11.86 5.75
N CYS A 125 -16.46 -11.54 4.62
CA CYS A 125 -15.10 -11.01 4.60
C CYS A 125 -14.98 -9.71 5.40
N HIS A 126 -15.98 -8.83 5.31
CA HIS A 126 -16.04 -7.58 6.09
C HIS A 126 -16.05 -7.84 7.60
N LYS A 127 -16.88 -8.78 8.05
CA LYS A 127 -16.93 -9.21 9.47
C LYS A 127 -15.59 -9.78 9.93
N LEU A 128 -14.95 -10.61 9.10
CA LEU A 128 -13.63 -11.18 9.35
C LEU A 128 -12.56 -10.08 9.47
N ALA A 129 -12.53 -9.14 8.52
CA ALA A 129 -11.59 -8.04 8.50
C ALA A 129 -11.73 -7.14 9.72
N ASN A 130 -12.97 -6.75 10.07
CA ASN A 130 -13.23 -5.91 11.25
C ASN A 130 -12.82 -6.59 12.56
N LYS A 131 -13.18 -7.86 12.74
CA LYS A 131 -12.79 -8.62 13.94
C LYS A 131 -11.27 -8.77 14.06
N ALA A 132 -10.59 -9.03 12.94
CA ALA A 132 -9.13 -9.13 12.93
C ALA A 132 -8.47 -7.78 13.23
N ARG A 133 -9.03 -6.67 12.72
CA ARG A 133 -8.56 -5.30 12.99
C ARG A 133 -8.56 -4.95 14.48
N GLU A 134 -9.53 -5.46 15.24
CA GLU A 134 -9.62 -5.24 16.69
C GLU A 134 -8.55 -5.99 17.49
N THR A 135 -7.96 -7.05 16.90
CA THR A 135 -6.95 -7.90 17.53
C THR A 135 -5.73 -8.06 16.63
N PRO A 136 -4.99 -6.96 16.35
CA PRO A 136 -3.84 -6.98 15.45
C PRO A 136 -2.73 -7.89 16.00
N THR A 137 -2.12 -8.67 15.12
CA THR A 137 -1.08 -9.66 15.48
C THR A 137 0.21 -9.47 14.70
N THR A 138 0.22 -8.61 13.67
CA THR A 138 1.38 -8.42 12.80
C THR A 138 1.54 -6.96 12.38
N TYR A 139 2.69 -6.65 11.80
CA TYR A 139 2.97 -5.35 11.19
C TYR A 139 2.92 -5.45 9.66
N ASP A 140 2.45 -4.38 9.01
CA ASP A 140 2.60 -4.18 7.57
C ASP A 140 3.94 -3.49 7.32
N LEU A 141 4.95 -4.27 6.92
CA LEU A 141 6.30 -3.74 6.78
C LEU A 141 6.41 -2.70 5.65
N GLY A 142 5.59 -2.81 4.61
CA GLY A 142 5.63 -1.86 3.49
C GLY A 142 5.18 -0.47 3.91
N ILE A 143 4.11 -0.37 4.71
CA ILE A 143 3.64 0.93 5.20
C ILE A 143 4.60 1.52 6.24
N ILE A 144 5.23 0.69 7.08
CA ILE A 144 6.21 1.16 8.07
C ILE A 144 7.43 1.75 7.35
N GLN A 145 7.92 1.06 6.32
CA GLN A 145 9.03 1.57 5.52
C GLN A 145 8.66 2.88 4.82
N GLU A 146 7.45 2.98 4.26
CA GLU A 146 6.93 4.22 3.69
C GLU A 146 6.95 5.35 4.73
N VAL A 147 6.37 5.13 5.92
CA VAL A 147 6.31 6.15 6.98
C VAL A 147 7.70 6.60 7.42
N ASN A 148 8.63 5.66 7.62
CA ASN A 148 10.01 5.97 8.01
C ASN A 148 10.72 6.81 6.94
N LEU A 149 10.58 6.43 5.67
CA LEU A 149 11.19 7.16 4.56
C LEU A 149 10.64 8.59 4.46
N HIS A 150 9.34 8.79 4.65
CA HIS A 150 8.74 10.13 4.66
C HIS A 150 9.24 11.00 5.82
N GLN A 151 9.47 10.41 6.99
CA GLN A 151 10.06 11.13 8.12
C GLN A 151 11.50 11.56 7.82
N GLU A 152 12.29 10.66 7.23
CA GLU A 152 13.68 10.95 6.84
C GLU A 152 13.76 12.04 5.76
N ILE A 153 12.94 11.95 4.71
CA ILE A 153 12.84 12.97 3.66
C ILE A 153 12.52 14.33 4.27
N ARG A 154 11.54 14.40 5.19
CA ARG A 154 11.18 15.66 5.85
C ARG A 154 12.35 16.25 6.64
N GLN A 155 13.10 15.43 7.37
CA GLN A 155 14.29 15.87 8.10
C GLN A 155 15.37 16.42 7.15
N LEU A 156 15.56 15.77 5.99
CA LEU A 156 16.50 16.21 4.97
C LEU A 156 16.07 17.54 4.33
N GLU A 157 14.77 17.73 4.05
CA GLU A 157 14.22 18.99 3.53
C GLU A 157 14.41 20.15 4.52
N GLU A 158 14.18 19.91 5.81
CA GLU A 158 14.41 20.90 6.86
C GLU A 158 15.90 21.29 6.97
N LYS A 159 16.81 20.30 6.92
CA LYS A 159 18.26 20.54 6.88
C LYS A 159 18.65 21.33 5.63
N GLN A 160 18.15 20.95 4.45
CA GLN A 160 18.42 21.65 3.20
C GLN A 160 17.99 23.11 3.26
N LYS A 161 16.82 23.39 3.85
CA LYS A 161 16.33 24.76 4.06
C LYS A 161 17.24 25.56 4.99
N GLN A 162 17.75 24.95 6.06
CA GLN A 162 18.70 25.59 6.98
C GLN A 162 20.03 25.90 6.29
N LEU A 163 20.60 24.94 5.57
CA LEU A 163 21.83 25.13 4.78
C LEU A 163 21.68 26.25 3.76
N LYS A 164 20.53 26.30 3.06
CA LYS A 164 20.25 27.38 2.09
C LYS A 164 20.25 28.77 2.74
N ARG A 165 19.70 28.90 3.94
CA ARG A 165 19.75 30.16 4.72
C ARG A 165 21.17 30.53 5.13
N GLN A 166 21.97 29.56 5.56
CA GLN A 166 23.38 29.79 5.92
C GLN A 166 24.19 30.28 4.72
N VAL A 167 24.01 29.66 3.55
CA VAL A 167 24.65 30.10 2.30
C VAL A 167 24.27 31.54 1.96
N GLN A 168 22.99 31.91 2.08
CA GLN A 168 22.54 33.29 1.84
C GLN A 168 23.19 34.29 2.80
N MET A 169 23.35 33.95 4.08
CA MET A 169 24.03 34.82 5.05
C MET A 169 25.52 34.99 4.72
N ILE A 170 26.20 33.89 4.37
CA ILE A 170 27.62 33.93 3.98
C ILE A 170 27.79 34.77 2.72
N GLN A 171 26.91 34.62 1.72
CA GLN A 171 26.93 35.45 0.52
C GLN A 171 26.75 36.94 0.84
N ALA A 172 25.82 37.28 1.74
CA ALA A 172 25.64 38.66 2.18
C ALA A 172 26.90 39.21 2.89
N GLN A 173 27.54 38.42 3.76
CA GLN A 173 28.80 38.79 4.41
C GLN A 173 29.93 39.01 3.40
N ILE A 174 30.07 38.13 2.41
CA ILE A 174 31.07 38.27 1.34
C ILE A 174 30.84 39.57 0.55
N THR A 175 29.59 39.89 0.22
CA THR A 175 29.27 41.15 -0.49
C THR A 175 29.68 42.37 0.33
N ILE A 176 29.37 42.40 1.62
CA ILE A 176 29.76 43.50 2.52
C ILE A 176 31.29 43.64 2.57
N LEU A 177 32.02 42.53 2.72
CA LEU A 177 33.49 42.53 2.77
C LEU A 177 34.11 43.04 1.47
N LYS A 178 33.57 42.65 0.31
CA LYS A 178 34.04 43.14 -1.00
C LYS A 178 33.88 44.65 -1.13
N SER A 179 32.69 45.18 -0.84
CA SER A 179 32.46 46.64 -0.89
C SER A 179 33.35 47.40 0.10
N THR A 180 33.62 46.83 1.28
CA THR A 180 34.54 47.44 2.26
C THR A 180 35.97 47.51 1.72
N LEU A 181 36.44 46.45 1.05
CA LEU A 181 37.76 46.42 0.42
C LEU A 181 37.90 47.43 -0.71
N GLU A 182 36.88 47.58 -1.57
CA GLU A 182 36.85 48.57 -2.64
C GLU A 182 37.03 49.99 -2.09
N ILE A 183 36.27 50.35 -1.05
CA ILE A 183 36.37 51.65 -0.38
C ILE A 183 37.77 51.89 0.21
N ILE A 184 38.38 50.86 0.82
CA ILE A 184 39.73 50.99 1.40
C ILE A 184 40.79 51.19 0.31
N CYS A 185 40.65 50.52 -0.83
CA CYS A 185 41.58 50.61 -1.94
C CYS A 185 41.49 51.95 -2.69
N GLU A 186 40.30 52.56 -2.82
CA GLU A 186 40.11 53.86 -3.47
C GLU A 186 40.63 55.05 -2.64
N ASN A 187 40.76 54.89 -1.32
CA ASN A 187 41.26 55.92 -0.40
C ASN A 187 42.79 55.85 -0.16
N LYS A 188 43.53 55.06 -0.93
CA LYS A 188 45.00 54.94 -0.90
C LYS A 188 45.62 55.48 -2.18
#